data_AF-D3L7I6-F1
#
_entry.id   AF-D3L7I6-F1
#
_cell.length_a   1.000
_cell.length_b   1.000
_cell.length_c   1.000
_cell.angle_alpha   90.00
_cell.angle_beta   90.00
_cell.angle_gamma   90.00
#
_symmetry.space_group_name_H-M   'P 1'
#
loop_
_entity.id
_entity.type
_entity.pdbx_description
1 polymer ?
#
loop_
_entity_poly.entity_id
_entity_poly.type
_entity_poly.pdbx_seq_one_letter_code
_entity_poly.pdbx_strand_id
1 'polypeptide(L)'
;MINNYEHLVADEFSNVAYRKFFDLLLRKKQTLAFHCTAGKDRTGVASMLFMEALGISENQIKHDYLITDRLSTKIVDGKVDYMKKKGASAEEIANIRSLWTVNIDYLQRAIDTVKSLSGDPITYLHDYIHLEDKDIDALRDKYLFEEKK
;
A
#
# COMPACT_ATOMS: atom_id res chain seq x y z
N MET A 1 -9.41 -11.55 3.58
CA MET A 1 -8.39 -10.48 3.41
C MET A 1 -8.03 -10.23 1.96
N ILE A 2 -7.66 -11.26 1.17
CA ILE A 2 -7.16 -11.07 -0.20
C ILE A 2 -8.12 -10.28 -1.12
N ASN A 3 -9.42 -10.58 -1.11
CA ASN A 3 -10.40 -9.86 -1.94
C ASN A 3 -10.56 -8.38 -1.53
N ASN A 4 -10.20 -8.01 -0.30
CA ASN A 4 -10.26 -6.59 0.09
C ASN A 4 -9.22 -5.76 -0.66
N TYR A 5 -8.09 -6.35 -1.07
CA TYR A 5 -7.06 -5.63 -1.81
C TYR A 5 -7.46 -5.31 -3.25
N GLU A 6 -8.40 -6.07 -3.81
CA GLU A 6 -9.03 -5.73 -5.09
C GLU A 6 -9.91 -4.48 -4.93
N HIS A 7 -10.78 -4.44 -3.93
CA HIS A 7 -11.59 -3.26 -3.60
C HIS A 7 -10.75 -2.02 -3.27
N LEU A 8 -9.56 -2.22 -2.70
CA LEU A 8 -8.64 -1.13 -2.43
C LEU A 8 -8.13 -0.43 -3.70
N VAL A 9 -8.30 -0.98 -4.92
CA VAL A 9 -7.89 -0.34 -6.18
C VAL A 9 -9.03 -0.29 -7.23
N ALA A 10 -10.06 -1.12 -7.09
CA ALA A 10 -11.18 -1.14 -8.03
C ALA A 10 -12.29 -0.15 -7.66
N ASP A 11 -12.48 0.13 -6.36
CA ASP A 11 -13.62 0.93 -5.89
C ASP A 11 -13.38 2.44 -6.09
N GLU A 12 -14.39 3.16 -6.60
CA GLU A 12 -14.35 4.61 -6.80
C GLU A 12 -13.95 5.38 -5.53
N PHE A 13 -14.45 4.95 -4.37
CA PHE A 13 -14.11 5.56 -3.08
C PHE A 13 -12.60 5.51 -2.80
N SER A 14 -11.95 4.38 -3.08
CA SER A 14 -10.50 4.21 -2.92
C SER A 14 -9.75 5.12 -3.88
N ASN A 15 -10.21 5.21 -5.13
CA ASN A 15 -9.57 6.00 -6.19
C ASN A 15 -9.62 7.50 -5.89
N VAL A 16 -10.77 8.01 -5.40
CA VAL A 16 -10.89 9.38 -4.91
C VAL A 16 -9.95 9.66 -3.74
N ALA A 17 -9.75 8.69 -2.83
CA ALA A 17 -8.82 8.84 -1.72
C ALA A 17 -7.36 8.89 -2.20
N TYR A 18 -6.97 8.04 -3.16
CA TYR A 18 -5.62 8.09 -3.73
C TYR A 18 -5.38 9.33 -4.58
N ARG A 19 -6.37 9.84 -5.31
CA ARG A 19 -6.23 11.13 -6.00
C ARG A 19 -5.85 12.24 -5.02
N LYS A 20 -6.56 12.33 -3.89
CA LYS A 20 -6.23 13.29 -2.81
C LYS A 20 -4.85 13.04 -2.22
N PHE A 21 -4.43 11.79 -2.08
CA PHE A 21 -3.08 11.45 -1.63
C PHE A 21 -2.01 11.97 -2.60
N PHE A 22 -2.18 11.78 -3.91
CA PHE A 22 -1.27 12.31 -4.92
C PHE A 22 -1.32 13.85 -5.01
N ASP A 23 -2.49 14.48 -4.83
CA ASP A 23 -2.58 15.95 -4.72
C ASP A 23 -1.71 16.48 -3.57
N LEU A 24 -1.66 15.78 -2.44
CA LEU A 24 -0.80 16.13 -1.31
C LEU A 24 0.68 15.90 -1.63
N LEU A 25 1.02 14.80 -2.32
CA LEU A 25 2.39 14.54 -2.76
C LEU A 25 2.91 15.60 -3.74
N LEU A 26 2.05 16.14 -4.61
CA LEU A 26 2.41 17.17 -5.59
C LEU A 26 2.62 18.57 -4.99
N ARG A 27 2.18 18.82 -3.74
CA ARG A 27 2.39 20.11 -3.08
C ARG A 27 3.88 20.40 -2.86
N LYS A 28 4.29 21.64 -3.14
CA LYS A 28 5.68 22.10 -2.92
C LYS A 28 5.96 22.32 -1.43
N LYS A 29 7.21 22.08 -1.01
CA LYS A 29 7.76 22.40 0.32
C LYS A 29 7.00 21.76 1.51
N GLN A 30 6.62 20.49 1.39
CA GLN A 30 5.97 19.75 2.46
C GLN A 30 6.48 18.31 2.54
N THR A 31 6.73 17.83 3.76
CA THR A 31 6.89 16.40 4.08
C THR A 31 5.52 15.82 4.37
N LEU A 32 5.19 14.68 3.74
CA LEU A 32 3.91 14.01 3.94
C LEU A 32 4.13 12.74 4.78
N ALA A 33 3.50 12.70 5.96
CA ALA A 33 3.28 11.46 6.69
C ALA A 33 1.84 10.99 6.43
N PHE A 34 1.68 9.73 6.05
CA PHE A 34 0.38 9.13 5.77
C PHE A 34 0.29 7.77 6.47
N HIS A 35 -0.91 7.44 6.96
CA HIS A 35 -1.14 6.21 7.70
C HIS A 35 -2.60 5.77 7.58
N CYS A 36 -2.85 4.52 7.94
CA CYS A 36 -4.20 4.01 8.21
C CYS A 36 -4.31 3.62 9.69
N THR A 37 -5.13 2.63 10.04
CA THR A 37 -5.23 2.18 11.44
C THR A 37 -3.99 1.42 11.89
N ALA A 38 -3.53 0.45 11.10
CA ALA A 38 -2.38 -0.39 11.41
C ALA A 38 -1.14 -0.05 10.55
N GLY A 39 -1.28 0.87 9.60
CA GLY A 39 -0.20 1.25 8.67
C GLY A 39 0.14 0.19 7.62
N LYS A 40 -0.68 -0.86 7.43
CA LYS A 40 -0.36 -2.00 6.56
C LYS A 40 -1.12 -2.04 5.23
N ASP A 41 -2.45 -2.12 5.23
CA ASP A 41 -3.20 -2.46 4.01
C ASP A 41 -3.37 -1.24 3.10
N ARG A 42 -4.19 -0.26 3.51
CA ARG A 42 -4.43 0.99 2.76
C ARG A 42 -3.15 1.82 2.60
N THR A 43 -2.29 1.80 3.62
CA THR A 43 -0.98 2.48 3.56
C THR A 43 -0.05 1.77 2.58
N GLY A 44 0.01 0.43 2.61
CA GLY A 44 0.82 -0.35 1.69
C GLY A 44 0.38 -0.18 0.24
N VAL A 45 -0.93 -0.16 -0.05
CA VAL A 45 -1.44 0.10 -1.41
C VAL A 45 -1.15 1.54 -1.85
N ALA A 46 -1.30 2.53 -0.98
CA ALA A 46 -0.90 3.91 -1.31
C ALA A 46 0.60 4.03 -1.61
N SER A 47 1.45 3.37 -0.81
CA SER A 47 2.90 3.29 -1.06
C SER A 47 3.22 2.58 -2.37
N MET A 48 2.54 1.46 -2.66
CA MET A 48 2.66 0.72 -3.92
C MET A 48 2.39 1.62 -5.13
N LEU A 49 1.22 2.26 -5.18
CA LEU A 49 0.84 3.16 -6.28
C LEU A 49 1.83 4.32 -6.44
N PHE A 50 2.31 4.88 -5.32
CA PHE A 50 3.32 5.93 -5.34
C PHE A 50 4.65 5.44 -5.93
N MET A 51 5.14 4.28 -5.50
CA MET A 51 6.37 3.69 -6.01
C MET A 51 6.26 3.29 -7.49
N GLU A 52 5.08 2.84 -7.93
CA GLU A 52 4.77 2.59 -9.34
C GLU A 52 4.85 3.88 -10.17
N ALA A 53 4.30 5.00 -9.68
CA ALA A 53 4.43 6.31 -10.33
C ALA A 53 5.91 6.70 -10.51
N LEU A 54 6.74 6.41 -9.51
CA LEU A 54 8.19 6.64 -9.55
C LEU A 54 8.96 5.64 -10.43
N GLY A 55 8.31 4.63 -11.01
CA GLY A 55 8.95 3.61 -11.84
C GLY A 55 9.82 2.62 -11.05
N ILE A 56 9.57 2.47 -9.75
CA ILE A 56 10.29 1.50 -8.91
C ILE A 56 9.84 0.09 -9.26
N SER A 57 10.78 -0.87 -9.24
CA SER A 57 10.48 -2.25 -9.60
C SER A 57 9.51 -2.92 -8.64
N GLU A 58 8.67 -3.81 -9.16
CA GLU A 58 7.70 -4.60 -8.38
C GLU A 58 8.38 -5.36 -7.22
N ASN A 59 9.59 -5.88 -7.43
CA ASN A 59 10.35 -6.57 -6.38
C ASN A 59 10.72 -5.65 -5.22
N GLN A 60 11.09 -4.40 -5.48
CA GLN A 60 11.39 -3.41 -4.43
C GLN A 60 10.12 -2.98 -3.70
N ILE A 61 9.00 -2.83 -4.42
CA ILE A 61 7.69 -2.51 -3.82
C ILE A 61 7.24 -3.62 -2.87
N LYS A 62 7.34 -4.88 -3.30
CA LYS A 62 7.05 -6.05 -2.48
C LYS A 62 7.97 -6.14 -1.27
N HIS A 63 9.25 -5.82 -1.44
CA HIS A 63 10.20 -5.80 -0.34
C HIS A 63 9.83 -4.75 0.71
N ASP A 64 9.53 -3.52 0.30
CA ASP A 64 9.09 -2.45 1.21
C ASP A 64 7.86 -2.86 2.01
N TYR A 65 6.84 -3.38 1.34
CA TYR A 65 5.62 -3.85 1.99
C TYR A 65 5.88 -4.93 3.06
N LEU A 66 6.77 -5.90 2.78
CA LEU A 66 7.10 -6.99 3.69
C LEU A 66 7.90 -6.55 4.92
N ILE A 67 8.57 -5.38 4.89
CA ILE A 67 9.21 -4.81 6.09
C ILE A 67 8.17 -4.60 7.20
N THR A 68 6.92 -4.30 6.83
CA THR A 68 5.80 -4.14 7.78
C THR A 68 5.58 -5.39 8.64
N ASP A 69 5.78 -6.59 8.09
CA ASP A 69 5.61 -7.84 8.85
C ASP A 69 6.59 -7.93 10.01
N ARG A 70 7.86 -7.66 9.70
CA ARG A 70 8.95 -7.68 10.66
C ARG A 70 8.77 -6.61 11.73
N LEU A 71 8.31 -5.42 11.36
CA LEU A 71 8.13 -4.31 12.30
C LEU A 71 6.88 -4.50 13.19
N SER A 72 5.84 -5.16 12.68
CA SER A 72 4.58 -5.37 13.40
C SER A 72 4.58 -6.58 14.34
N THR A 73 5.61 -7.45 14.29
CA THR A 73 5.68 -8.71 15.06
C THR A 73 5.34 -8.53 16.55
N LYS A 74 5.94 -7.55 17.24
CA LYS A 74 5.67 -7.31 18.67
C LYS A 74 4.22 -6.91 18.95
N ILE A 75 3.60 -6.15 18.05
CA ILE A 75 2.19 -5.73 18.18
C ILE A 75 1.27 -6.95 17.98
N VAL A 76 1.56 -7.77 16.97
CA VAL A 76 0.82 -9.00 16.67
C VAL A 76 0.88 -9.96 17.85
N ASP A 77 2.08 -10.21 18.38
CA ASP A 77 2.27 -11.13 19.52
C ASP A 77 1.56 -10.61 20.78
N GLY A 78 1.63 -9.31 21.06
CA GLY A 78 0.90 -8.71 22.17
C GLY A 78 -0.62 -8.87 22.06
N LYS A 79 -1.18 -8.78 20.84
CA LYS A 79 -2.61 -9.03 20.60
C LYS A 79 -2.98 -10.50 20.76
N VAL A 80 -2.14 -11.40 20.24
CA VAL A 80 -2.32 -12.85 20.41
C VAL A 80 -2.30 -13.23 21.90
N ASP A 81 -1.35 -12.71 22.66
CA ASP A 81 -1.23 -13.00 24.09
C ASP A 81 -2.41 -12.42 24.89
N TYR A 82 -2.89 -11.24 24.52
CA TYR A 82 -4.10 -10.68 25.10
C TYR A 82 -5.32 -11.60 24.86
N MET A 83 -5.51 -12.10 23.63
CA MET A 83 -6.61 -13.00 23.29
C MET A 83 -6.50 -14.35 24.01
N LYS A 84 -5.30 -14.92 24.11
CA LYS A 84 -5.04 -16.12 24.91
C LYS A 84 -5.45 -15.93 26.36
N LYS A 85 -5.09 -14.81 26.99
CA LYS A 85 -5.47 -14.48 28.37
C LYS A 85 -6.98 -14.32 28.55
N LYS A 86 -7.72 -14.00 27.49
CA LYS A 86 -9.19 -13.92 27.48
C LYS A 86 -9.88 -15.26 27.21
N GLY A 87 -9.13 -16.35 27.06
CA GLY A 87 -9.68 -17.68 26.82
C GLY A 87 -10.10 -17.94 25.37
N ALA A 88 -9.56 -17.18 24.42
CA ALA A 88 -9.84 -17.39 22.99
C ALA A 88 -9.38 -18.77 22.53
N SER A 89 -10.15 -19.37 21.61
CA SER A 89 -9.83 -20.61 20.93
C SER A 89 -8.61 -20.48 20.01
N ALA A 90 -8.04 -21.62 19.59
CA ALA A 90 -6.95 -21.65 18.64
C ALA A 90 -7.31 -21.00 17.29
N GLU A 91 -8.57 -21.15 16.85
CA GLU A 91 -9.08 -20.54 15.62
C GLU A 91 -9.15 -19.01 15.75
N GLU A 92 -9.69 -18.48 16.84
CA GLU A 92 -9.73 -17.03 17.09
C GLU A 92 -8.32 -16.42 17.17
N ILE A 93 -7.37 -17.15 17.77
CA ILE A 93 -5.96 -16.74 17.81
C ILE A 93 -5.35 -16.69 16.41
N ALA A 94 -5.60 -17.71 15.58
CA ALA A 94 -5.13 -17.76 14.20
C ALA A 94 -5.72 -16.60 13.38
N ASN A 95 -7.02 -16.35 13.52
CA ASN A 95 -7.72 -15.25 12.85
C ASN A 95 -7.13 -13.88 13.23
N ILE A 96 -6.89 -13.63 14.53
CA ILE A 96 -6.26 -12.39 14.98
C ILE A 96 -4.84 -12.24 14.45
N ARG A 97 -4.05 -13.32 14.45
CA ARG A 97 -2.70 -13.27 13.86
C ARG A 97 -2.77 -12.89 12.37
N SER A 98 -3.57 -13.59 11.58
CA SER A 98 -3.74 -13.31 10.15
C SER A 98 -4.28 -11.91 9.87
N LEU A 99 -5.18 -11.39 10.70
CA LEU A 99 -5.72 -10.02 10.56
C LEU A 99 -4.66 -8.94 10.77
N TRP A 100 -3.71 -9.17 11.68
CA TRP A 100 -2.72 -8.16 12.10
C TRP A 100 -1.35 -8.33 11.44
N THR A 101 -1.08 -9.48 10.83
CA THR A 101 0.09 -9.77 9.99
C THR A 101 -0.12 -9.27 8.55
N VAL A 102 0.96 -9.20 7.77
CA VAL A 102 0.89 -8.97 6.32
C VAL A 102 1.22 -10.25 5.56
N ASN A 103 0.59 -10.44 4.41
CA ASN A 103 0.93 -11.50 3.47
C ASN A 103 1.19 -10.88 2.10
N ILE A 104 2.24 -11.34 1.42
CA ILE A 104 2.61 -10.88 0.08
C ILE A 104 1.49 -11.09 -0.94
N ASP A 105 0.70 -12.16 -0.79
CA ASP A 105 -0.42 -12.49 -1.68
C ASP A 105 -1.48 -11.38 -1.69
N TYR A 106 -1.57 -10.59 -0.61
CA TYR A 106 -2.50 -9.48 -0.52
C TYR A 106 -2.04 -8.33 -1.42
N LEU A 107 -0.77 -7.93 -1.32
CA LEU A 107 -0.22 -6.90 -2.20
C LEU A 107 -0.20 -7.38 -3.66
N GLN A 108 0.14 -8.65 -3.89
CA GLN A 108 0.08 -9.25 -5.22
C GLN A 108 -1.31 -9.12 -5.82
N ARG A 109 -2.37 -9.36 -5.04
CA ARG A 109 -3.73 -9.17 -5.52
C ARG A 109 -3.97 -7.73 -5.98
N ALA A 110 -3.54 -6.72 -5.24
CA ALA A 110 -3.70 -5.32 -5.67
C ALA A 110 -2.94 -5.04 -6.97
N ILE A 111 -1.70 -5.51 -7.10
CA ILE A 111 -0.88 -5.36 -8.32
C ILE A 111 -1.56 -6.04 -9.52
N ASP A 112 -2.03 -7.26 -9.34
CA ASP A 112 -2.70 -8.02 -10.40
C ASP A 112 -4.02 -7.36 -10.82
N THR A 113 -4.79 -6.84 -9.85
CA THR A 113 -6.02 -6.08 -10.13
C THR A 113 -5.71 -4.81 -10.92
N VAL A 114 -4.70 -4.02 -10.52
CA VAL A 114 -4.25 -2.83 -11.27
C VAL A 114 -3.93 -3.21 -12.72
N LYS A 115 -3.07 -4.21 -12.93
CA LYS A 115 -2.72 -4.68 -14.28
C LYS A 115 -3.91 -5.23 -15.06
N SER A 116 -4.85 -5.89 -14.40
CA SER A 116 -6.06 -6.40 -15.06
C SER A 116 -7.02 -5.28 -15.49
N LEU A 117 -7.05 -4.16 -14.77
CA LEU A 117 -7.97 -3.05 -15.04
C LEU A 117 -7.47 -2.11 -16.16
N SER A 118 -6.16 -1.95 -16.28
CA SER A 118 -5.55 -0.92 -17.15
C SER A 118 -4.39 -1.43 -18.02
N GLY A 119 -3.99 -2.70 -17.89
CA GLY A 119 -2.80 -3.26 -18.54
C GLY A 119 -1.51 -3.00 -17.77
N ASP A 120 -1.29 -1.75 -17.35
CA ASP A 120 -0.11 -1.35 -16.57
C ASP A 120 -0.42 -0.27 -15.51
N PRO A 121 0.46 -0.10 -14.50
CA PRO A 121 0.24 0.86 -13.42
C PRO A 121 0.15 2.32 -13.85
N ILE A 122 0.88 2.75 -14.88
CA ILE A 122 0.86 4.14 -15.33
C ILE A 122 -0.51 4.43 -15.96
N THR A 123 -1.00 3.54 -16.82
CA THR A 123 -2.36 3.64 -17.38
C THR A 123 -3.43 3.65 -16.28
N TYR A 124 -3.27 2.87 -15.20
CA TYR A 124 -4.17 2.92 -14.05
C TYR A 124 -4.17 4.30 -13.36
N LEU A 125 -2.98 4.86 -13.13
CA LEU A 125 -2.83 6.17 -12.51
C LEU A 125 -3.46 7.29 -13.36
N HIS A 126 -3.43 7.17 -14.68
CA HIS A 126 -4.15 8.07 -15.59
C HIS A 126 -5.66 7.86 -15.53
N ASP A 127 -6.12 6.64 -15.80
CA ASP A 127 -7.54 6.38 -16.07
C ASP A 127 -8.41 6.42 -14.80
N TYR A 128 -7.88 5.90 -13.70
CA TYR A 128 -8.65 5.73 -12.45
C TYR A 128 -8.29 6.77 -11.40
N ILE A 129 -7.04 7.22 -11.36
CA ILE A 129 -6.58 8.23 -10.39
C ILE A 129 -6.53 9.63 -11.02
N HIS A 130 -6.69 9.76 -12.34
CA HIS A 130 -6.69 11.04 -13.06
C HIS A 130 -5.40 11.85 -12.86
N LEU A 131 -4.25 11.17 -12.76
CA LEU A 131 -2.94 11.83 -12.89
C LEU A 131 -2.65 12.12 -14.36
N GLU A 132 -2.05 13.26 -14.65
CA GLU A 132 -1.51 13.55 -15.99
C GLU A 132 0.00 13.23 -16.04
N ASP A 133 0.59 13.13 -17.24
CA ASP A 133 2.04 12.89 -17.40
C ASP A 133 2.87 13.91 -16.62
N LYS A 134 2.46 15.18 -16.66
CA LYS A 134 3.10 16.27 -15.91
C LYS A 134 3.08 16.04 -14.40
N ASP A 135 2.07 15.36 -13.86
CA ASP A 135 1.98 15.03 -12.44
C ASP A 135 2.98 13.92 -12.10
N ILE A 136 3.06 12.89 -12.93
CA ILE A 136 3.99 11.77 -12.77
C ILE A 136 5.44 12.27 -12.86
N ASP A 137 5.75 13.10 -13.85
CA ASP A 137 7.06 13.72 -14.01
C ASP A 137 7.41 14.61 -12.80
N ALA A 138 6.47 15.43 -12.33
CA ALA A 138 6.68 16.26 -11.15
C ALA A 138 6.93 15.44 -9.87
N LEU A 139 6.32 14.25 -9.75
CA LEU A 139 6.61 13.33 -8.64
C LEU A 139 8.03 12.76 -8.77
N ARG A 140 8.43 12.31 -9.96
CA ARG A 140 9.77 11.77 -10.20
C ARG A 140 10.84 12.81 -9.92
N ASP A 141 10.68 14.02 -10.43
CA ASP A 141 11.59 15.16 -10.18
C ASP A 141 11.72 15.50 -8.70
N LYS A 142 10.64 15.30 -7.93
CA LYS A 142 10.61 15.64 -6.49
C LYS A 142 11.20 14.55 -5.61
N TYR A 143 11.01 13.28 -5.96
CA TYR A 143 11.29 12.15 -5.06
C TYR A 143 12.44 11.25 -5.51
N LEU A 144 12.90 11.38 -6.76
CA LEU A 144 14.07 10.67 -7.26
C LEU A 144 15.27 11.62 -7.32
N PHE A 145 16.45 11.05 -7.18
CA PHE A 145 17.72 11.72 -7.42
C PHE A 145 18.64 10.76 -8.14
N GLU A 146 19.49 11.30 -9.01
CA GLU A 146 20.58 10.51 -9.57
C GLU A 146 21.69 10.40 -8.54
N GLU A 147 22.07 9.17 -8.20
CA GLU A 147 23.26 8.93 -7.40
C GLU A 147 24.47 9.25 -8.28
N LYS A 148 25.23 10.30 -7.92
CA LYS A 148 26.48 10.62 -8.60
C LYS A 148 27.43 9.43 -8.40
N LYS A 149 27.75 8.74 -9.50
CA LYS A 149 28.81 7.72 -9.54
C LYS A 149 30.17 8.31 -9.23
#